data_AF-A0A1T2L6W0-F1
#
_entry.id   AF-A0A1T2L6W0-F1
#
_cell.length_a   1.000
_cell.length_b   1.000
_cell.length_c   1.000
_cell.angle_alpha   90.00
_cell.angle_beta   90.00
_cell.angle_gamma   90.00
#
_symmetry.space_group_name_H-M   'P 1'
#
loop_
_entity.id
_entity.type
_entity.pdbx_description
1 polymer ?
#
loop_
_entity_poly.entity_id
_entity_poly.type
_entity_poly.pdbx_seq_one_letter_code
_entity_poly.pdbx_strand_id
1 'polypeptide(L)'
;MLKLRVITALLLAPFVVLGVLELTNPVFSGLLLIVILLCGNEWGRLAGLRGFAERVFYLLSMAGLMAGLWLNSPDPVLNLAVLAIAGVWMGMTAALFAWGHKPLQ
;
A
#
# COMPACT_ATOMS: atom_id res chain seq x y z
N MET A 1 -7.74 0.83 26.80
CA MET A 1 -7.15 0.96 25.44
C MET A 1 -7.18 -0.34 24.64
N LEU A 2 -6.99 -1.53 25.23
CA LEU A 2 -7.10 -2.80 24.50
C LEU A 2 -8.51 -3.05 23.94
N LYS A 3 -9.57 -2.78 24.73
CA LYS A 3 -10.97 -3.01 24.31
C LYS A 3 -11.34 -2.31 23.00
N LEU A 4 -10.96 -1.04 22.84
CA LEU A 4 -11.23 -0.27 21.61
C LEU A 4 -10.50 -0.87 20.39
N ARG A 5 -9.21 -1.24 20.55
CA ARG A 5 -8.42 -1.87 19.47
C ARG A 5 -9.00 -3.20 19.02
N VAL A 6 -9.48 -4.02 19.98
CA VAL A 6 -10.14 -5.30 19.68
C VAL A 6 -11.45 -5.06 18.92
N ILE A 7 -12.29 -4.12 19.37
CA ILE A 7 -13.55 -3.79 18.69
C ILE A 7 -13.31 -3.32 17.26
N THR A 8 -12.34 -2.42 17.04
CA THR A 8 -12.02 -1.93 15.69
C THR A 8 -11.48 -3.04 14.78
N ALA A 9 -10.62 -3.92 15.30
CA ALA A 9 -10.08 -5.03 14.52
C ALA A 9 -11.17 -6.05 14.15
N LEU A 10 -12.07 -6.34 15.09
CA LEU A 10 -13.18 -7.29 14.92
C LEU A 10 -14.22 -6.78 13.92
N LEU A 11 -14.35 -5.46 13.75
CA LEU A 11 -15.16 -4.86 12.69
C LEU A 11 -14.40 -4.83 11.36
N LEU A 12 -13.16 -4.34 11.34
CA LEU A 12 -12.39 -4.19 10.11
C LEU A 12 -12.13 -5.52 9.39
N ALA A 13 -11.80 -6.58 10.13
CA ALA A 13 -11.51 -7.89 9.55
C ALA A 13 -12.66 -8.42 8.66
N PRO A 14 -13.91 -8.56 9.14
CA PRO A 14 -15.01 -9.01 8.31
C PRO A 14 -15.36 -8.03 7.19
N PHE A 15 -15.24 -6.71 7.41
CA PHE A 15 -15.45 -5.74 6.32
C PHE A 15 -14.46 -5.93 5.18
N VAL A 16 -13.18 -6.17 5.49
CA VAL A 16 -12.16 -6.44 4.47
C VAL A 16 -12.44 -7.77 3.77
N VAL A 17 -12.79 -8.83 4.50
CA VAL A 17 -13.11 -10.14 3.90
C VAL A 17 -14.31 -10.02 2.96
N LEU A 18 -15.39 -9.36 3.38
CA LEU A 18 -16.57 -9.11 2.53
C LEU A 18 -16.20 -8.24 1.32
N GLY A 19 -15.39 -7.20 1.52
CA GLY A 19 -14.91 -6.35 0.43
C GLY A 19 -14.05 -7.09 -0.58
N VAL A 20 -13.32 -8.13 -0.19
CA VAL A 20 -12.50 -8.93 -1.12
C VAL A 20 -13.35 -9.95 -1.87
N LEU A 21 -14.36 -10.54 -1.23
CA LEU A 21 -15.13 -11.64 -1.79
C LEU A 21 -16.37 -11.20 -2.58
N GLU A 22 -17.06 -10.15 -2.16
CA GLU A 22 -18.39 -9.78 -2.68
C GLU A 22 -18.36 -8.54 -3.60
N LEU A 23 -17.33 -7.69 -3.48
CA LEU A 23 -17.31 -6.42 -4.21
C LEU A 23 -16.90 -6.62 -5.68
N THR A 24 -17.60 -5.92 -6.57
CA THR A 24 -17.25 -5.92 -7.99
C THR A 24 -15.86 -5.29 -8.19
N ASN A 25 -15.11 -5.82 -9.15
CA ASN A 25 -13.75 -5.42 -9.49
C ASN A 25 -13.48 -3.88 -9.50
N PRO A 26 -14.30 -3.01 -10.14
CA PRO A 26 -14.07 -1.57 -10.13
C PRO A 26 -14.30 -0.89 -8.77
N VAL A 27 -15.23 -1.40 -7.95
CA VAL A 27 -15.49 -0.85 -6.61
C VAL A 27 -14.36 -1.26 -5.67
N PHE A 28 -13.92 -2.51 -5.76
CA PHE A 28 -12.80 -3.02 -4.98
C PHE A 28 -11.50 -2.28 -5.28
N SER A 29 -11.15 -2.10 -6.56
CA SER A 29 -9.92 -1.41 -6.96
C SER A 29 -9.91 0.06 -6.53
N GLY A 30 -11.06 0.74 -6.59
CA GLY A 30 -11.22 2.10 -6.09
C GLY A 30 -11.03 2.21 -4.58
N LEU A 31 -11.62 1.30 -3.79
CA LEU A 31 -11.40 1.26 -2.35
C LEU A 31 -9.94 0.95 -2.00
N LEU A 32 -9.33 0.00 -2.70
CA LEU A 32 -7.93 -0.35 -2.51
C LEU A 32 -7.00 0.83 -2.81
N LEU A 33 -7.28 1.60 -3.87
CA LEU A 33 -6.55 2.84 -4.18
C LEU A 33 -6.62 3.83 -3.02
N ILE A 34 -7.80 4.05 -2.43
CA ILE A 34 -7.95 4.95 -1.28
C ILE A 34 -7.09 4.46 -0.10
N VAL A 35 -7.14 3.17 0.21
CA VAL A 35 -6.33 2.59 1.29
C VAL A 35 -4.84 2.76 1.02
N ILE A 36 -4.38 2.50 -0.21
CA ILE A 36 -2.99 2.66 -0.61
C ILE A 36 -2.53 4.12 -0.52
N LEU A 37 -3.36 5.09 -0.92
CA LEU A 37 -3.03 6.51 -0.81
C LEU A 37 -2.97 6.98 0.65
N LEU A 38 -3.84 6.47 1.52
CA LEU A 38 -3.76 6.74 2.97
C LEU A 38 -2.45 6.18 3.56
N CYS A 39 -2.12 4.93 3.23
CA CYS A 39 -0.85 4.32 3.63
C CYS A 39 0.35 5.08 3.07
N GLY A 40 0.32 5.45 1.79
CA GLY A 40 1.37 6.22 1.13
C GLY A 40 1.56 7.60 1.78
N ASN A 41 0.48 8.27 2.17
CA ASN A 41 0.59 9.56 2.86
C ASN A 41 1.32 9.41 4.19
N GLU A 42 0.94 8.44 5.02
CA GLU A 42 1.63 8.14 6.28
C GLU A 42 3.09 7.76 6.04
N TRP A 43 3.35 6.97 5.00
CA TRP A 43 4.71 6.55 4.67
C TRP A 43 5.60 7.70 4.19
N GLY A 44 5.03 8.64 3.42
CA GLY A 44 5.71 9.87 3.04
C GLY A 44 6.08 10.73 4.25
N ARG A 45 5.23 10.78 5.30
CA ARG A 45 5.59 11.49 6.54
C ARG A 45 6.75 10.81 7.25
N LEU A 46 6.74 9.47 7.31
CA LEU A 46 7.80 8.68 7.94
C LEU A 46 9.12 8.76 7.16
N ALA A 47 9.07 8.82 5.83
CA ALA A 47 10.22 8.96 4.95
C ALA A 47 10.83 10.38 4.96
N GLY A 48 10.25 11.32 5.72
CA GLY A 48 10.78 12.68 5.84
C GLY A 48 10.35 13.63 4.72
N LEU A 49 9.35 13.28 3.90
CA LEU A 49 8.73 14.20 2.95
C LEU A 49 7.93 15.26 3.72
N ARG A 50 8.54 16.43 3.87
CA ARG A 50 8.03 17.56 4.66
C ARG A 50 7.27 18.56 3.78
N GLY A 51 7.60 18.65 2.49
CA GLY A 51 6.94 19.55 1.55
C GLY A 51 5.53 19.08 1.19
N PHE A 52 4.56 19.99 1.18
CA PHE A 52 3.22 19.70 0.67
C PHE A 52 3.26 19.26 -0.80
N ALA A 53 4.03 19.98 -1.64
CA ALA A 53 4.20 19.64 -3.05
C ALA A 53 4.84 18.25 -3.25
N GLU A 54 5.84 17.89 -2.45
CA GLU A 54 6.51 16.58 -2.51
C GLU A 54 5.53 15.45 -2.19
N ARG A 55 4.70 15.62 -1.16
CA ARG A 55 3.68 14.63 -0.79
C ARG A 55 2.60 14.49 -1.84
N VAL A 56 2.10 15.60 -2.37
CA VAL A 56 1.10 15.57 -3.44
C VAL A 56 1.67 14.88 -4.67
N PHE A 57 2.91 15.19 -5.06
CA PHE A 57 3.57 14.53 -6.18
C PHE A 57 3.74 13.02 -5.94
N TYR A 58 4.16 12.62 -4.74
CA TYR A 58 4.28 11.22 -4.35
C TYR A 58 2.94 10.47 -4.39
N LEU A 59 1.88 11.08 -3.87
CA LEU A 59 0.54 10.48 -3.90
C LEU A 59 -0.03 10.40 -5.31
N LEU A 60 0.20 11.43 -6.13
CA LEU A 60 -0.21 11.45 -7.54
C LEU A 60 0.55 10.41 -8.36
N SER A 61 1.84 10.19 -8.09
CA SER A 61 2.61 9.15 -8.79
C SER A 61 2.10 7.75 -8.43
N MET A 62 1.79 7.48 -7.16
CA MET A 62 1.15 6.22 -6.75
C MET A 62 -0.22 6.05 -7.39
N ALA A 63 -1.06 7.09 -7.40
CA ALA A 63 -2.37 7.04 -8.05
C ALA A 63 -2.25 6.79 -9.55
N GLY A 64 -1.30 7.45 -10.22
CA GLY A 64 -1.02 7.29 -11.64
C GLY A 64 -0.55 5.87 -11.98
N LEU A 65 0.32 5.27 -11.16
CA LEU A 65 0.74 3.87 -11.33
C LEU A 65 -0.43 2.90 -11.19
N MET A 66 -1.28 3.09 -10.17
CA MET A 66 -2.47 2.24 -9.98
C MET A 66 -3.47 2.39 -11.12
N ALA A 67 -3.70 3.62 -11.60
CA ALA A 67 -4.55 3.87 -12.77
C ALA A 67 -3.96 3.24 -14.05
N GLY A 68 -2.63 3.33 -14.24
CA GLY A 68 -1.93 2.70 -15.35
C GLY A 68 -2.08 1.17 -15.33
N LEU A 69 -1.98 0.55 -14.15
CA LEU A 69 -2.21 -0.88 -13.97
C LEU A 69 -3.66 -1.29 -14.24
N TRP A 70 -4.62 -0.45 -13.80
CA TRP A 70 -6.03 -0.69 -14.07
C TRP A 70 -6.33 -0.69 -15.58
N LEU A 71 -5.82 0.30 -16.31
CA LEU A 71 -6.08 0.44 -17.75
C LEU A 71 -5.35 -0.60 -18.59
N ASN A 72 -4.20 -1.11 -18.12
CA ASN A 72 -3.37 -2.10 -18.81
C ASN A 72 -3.43 -3.49 -18.17
N SER A 73 -4.45 -3.75 -17.35
CA SER A 73 -4.60 -5.02 -16.61
C SER A 73 -4.52 -6.29 -17.47
N PRO A 74 -4.89 -6.30 -18.77
CA PRO A 74 -4.79 -7.50 -19.60
C PRO A 74 -3.35 -7.92 -19.93
N ASP A 75 -2.35 -7.05 -19.76
CA ASP A 75 -0.96 -7.34 -20.14
C ASP A 75 -0.25 -8.17 -19.04
N PRO A 76 0.05 -9.45 -19.29
CA PRO A 76 0.67 -10.32 -18.29
C PRO A 76 2.12 -9.94 -17.96
N VAL A 77 2.86 -9.35 -18.91
CA VAL A 77 4.28 -8.99 -18.72
C VAL A 77 4.37 -7.80 -17.77
N LEU A 78 3.51 -6.81 -17.97
CA LEU A 78 3.44 -5.63 -17.11
C LEU A 78 3.07 -6.01 -15.67
N ASN A 79 2.09 -6.91 -15.50
CA ASN A 79 1.69 -7.40 -14.18
C ASN A 79 2.84 -8.12 -13.45
N LEU A 80 3.60 -8.97 -14.15
CA LEU A 80 4.76 -9.66 -13.57
C LEU A 80 5.88 -8.68 -13.21
N ALA A 81 6.15 -7.69 -14.04
CA ALA A 81 7.16 -6.68 -13.77
C ALA A 81 6.83 -5.88 -12.50
N VAL A 82 5.56 -5.47 -12.32
CA VAL A 82 5.12 -4.75 -11.12
C VAL A 82 5.23 -5.63 -9.87
N LEU A 83 4.83 -6.90 -9.95
CA LEU A 83 4.99 -7.83 -8.83
C LEU A 83 6.47 -8.04 -8.47
N ALA A 84 7.36 -8.13 -9.47
CA ALA A 84 8.79 -8.25 -9.24
C ALA A 84 9.36 -7.01 -8.54
N ILE A 85 9.00 -5.80 -9.01
CA ILE A 85 9.43 -4.53 -8.40
C ILE A 85 8.90 -4.43 -6.95
N ALA A 86 7.63 -4.77 -6.72
CA ALA A 86 7.04 -4.78 -5.39
C ALA A 86 7.75 -5.79 -4.46
N GLY A 87 8.10 -6.97 -4.98
CA GLY A 87 8.85 -7.99 -4.26
C GLY A 87 10.26 -7.52 -3.88
N VAL A 88 10.98 -6.88 -4.80
CA VAL A 88 12.31 -6.29 -4.52
C VAL A 88 12.20 -5.23 -3.43
N TRP A 89 11.22 -4.33 -3.55
CA TRP A 89 10.97 -3.28 -2.58
C TRP A 89 10.63 -3.81 -1.17
N MET A 90 9.76 -4.83 -1.07
CA MET A 90 9.48 -5.51 0.19
C MET A 90 10.72 -6.22 0.75
N GLY A 91 11.51 -6.87 -0.10
CA GLY A 91 12.76 -7.52 0.29
C GLY A 91 13.78 -6.53 0.87
N MET A 92 13.94 -5.38 0.22
CA MET A 92 14.83 -4.31 0.69
C MET A 92 14.38 -3.74 2.03
N THR A 93 13.09 -3.44 2.19
CA THR A 93 12.56 -2.92 3.46
C THR A 93 12.72 -3.94 4.59
N ALA A 94 12.39 -5.21 4.36
CA ALA A 94 12.60 -6.27 5.34
C ALA A 94 14.08 -6.47 5.70
N ALA A 95 14.98 -6.41 4.72
CA ALA A 95 16.43 -6.53 4.94
C ALA A 95 16.98 -5.36 5.78
N LEU A 96 16.54 -4.12 5.51
CA LEU A 96 16.92 -2.94 6.29
C LEU A 96 16.45 -3.07 7.75
N PHE A 97 15.21 -3.53 7.99
CA PHE A 97 14.72 -3.78 9.36
C PHE A 97 15.49 -4.90 10.05
N ALA A 98 15.77 -6.01 9.36
CA ALA A 98 16.54 -7.12 9.91
C ALA A 98 17.98 -6.70 10.27
N TRP A 99 18.58 -5.80 9.48
CA TRP A 99 19.92 -5.28 9.74
C TRP A 99 19.93 -4.28 10.91
N GLY A 100 18.90 -3.43 11.02
CA GLY A 100 18.76 -2.46 12.11
C GLY A 100 18.64 -3.06 13.53
N HIS A 101 18.32 -4.35 13.64
CA HIS A 101 18.30 -5.09 14.92
C HIS A 101 19.66 -5.67 15.34
N LYS A 102 20.71 -5.53 14.52
CA LYS A 102 22.07 -5.92 14.93
C LYS A 102 22.69 -4.75 15.73
N PRO A 103 23.13 -4.95 16.98
CA PRO A 103 23.87 -3.92 17.70
C PRO A 103 25.13 -3.59 16.89
N LEU A 104 25.32 -2.31 16.59
CA LEU A 104 26.55 -1.80 15.99
C LEU A 104 27.69 -2.21 16.93
N GLN A 105 28.56 -3.10 16.44
CA GLN A 105 29.83 -3.43 17.10
C GLN A 105 30.78 -2.25 17.02
#